data_AF-A0A1S8DCL3-F1
#
_entry.id   AF-A0A1S8DCL3-F1
#
_cell.length_a   1.000
_cell.length_b   1.000
_cell.length_c   1.000
_cell.angle_alpha   90.00
_cell.angle_beta   90.00
_cell.angle_gamma   90.00
#
_symmetry.space_group_name_H-M   'P 1'
#
loop_
_entity.id
_entity.type
_entity.pdbx_description
1 polymer ?
#
loop_
_entity_poly.entity_id
_entity_poly.type
_entity_poly.pdbx_seq_one_letter_code
_entity_poly.pdbx_strand_id
1 'polypeptide(L)'
;MNRLLLSLVAGLAIATGLLWWQYSQNTEKLGELTKGLEQSQARVESLRNTLRLQRQLYSEVGRIDQNHTEGQADAQEQNESLRVDVDAGAKRLRVSAVCPAGVPTTASTARSTDESAAELDPAARSTYHALRRQLTDTELALAGLQDYVRTVCLAMPGDQ
;
A
#
# COMPACT_ATOMS: atom_id res chain seq x y z
N MET A 1 75.73 -28.33 -43.51
CA MET A 1 75.13 -27.05 -43.06
C MET A 1 73.60 -27.01 -43.19
N ASN A 2 72.99 -27.32 -44.34
CA ASN A 2 71.52 -27.26 -44.52
C ASN A 2 70.68 -28.13 -43.56
N ARG A 3 71.16 -29.32 -43.16
CA ARG A 3 70.40 -30.20 -42.24
C ARG A 3 70.26 -29.61 -40.82
N LEU A 4 71.26 -28.88 -40.34
CA LEU A 4 71.23 -28.20 -39.04
C LEU A 4 70.33 -26.96 -39.05
N LEU A 5 70.31 -26.22 -40.16
CA LEU A 5 69.40 -25.09 -40.34
C LEU A 5 67.94 -25.54 -40.39
N LEU A 6 67.65 -26.66 -41.08
CA LEU A 6 66.30 -27.22 -41.13
C LEU A 6 65.78 -27.69 -39.76
N SER A 7 66.61 -28.34 -38.94
CA SER A 7 66.20 -28.74 -37.59
C SER A 7 65.93 -27.56 -36.66
N LEU A 8 66.71 -26.48 -36.79
CA LEU A 8 66.54 -25.28 -35.97
C LEU A 8 65.25 -24.53 -36.34
N VAL A 9 64.97 -24.40 -37.64
CA VAL A 9 63.72 -23.79 -38.13
C VAL A 9 62.51 -24.62 -37.73
N ALA A 10 62.59 -25.96 -37.82
CA ALA A 10 61.51 -26.84 -37.37
C ALA A 10 61.23 -26.70 -35.87
N GLY A 11 62.28 -26.64 -35.03
CA GLY A 11 62.14 -26.43 -33.59
C GLY A 11 61.48 -25.08 -33.25
N LEU A 12 61.88 -24.01 -33.96
CA LEU A 12 61.30 -22.67 -33.76
C LEU A 12 59.83 -22.61 -34.19
N ALA A 13 59.47 -23.26 -35.30
CA ALA A 13 58.08 -23.36 -35.74
C ALA A 13 57.20 -24.08 -34.70
N ILE A 14 57.68 -25.19 -34.15
CA ILE A 14 56.98 -25.93 -33.07
C ILE A 14 56.83 -25.05 -31.83
N ALA A 15 57.89 -24.35 -31.41
CA ALA A 15 57.83 -23.47 -30.24
C ALA A 15 56.79 -22.35 -30.43
N THR A 16 56.77 -21.70 -31.59
CA THR A 16 55.78 -20.65 -31.90
C THR A 16 54.35 -21.18 -31.96
N GLY A 17 54.15 -22.39 -32.49
CA GLY A 17 52.83 -23.03 -32.52
C GLY A 17 52.31 -23.37 -31.13
N LEU A 18 53.17 -23.87 -30.23
CA LEU A 18 52.82 -24.14 -28.84
C LEU A 18 52.50 -22.85 -28.06
N LEU A 19 53.30 -21.79 -28.26
CA LEU A 19 53.05 -20.47 -27.67
C LEU A 19 51.72 -19.88 -28.16
N TRP A 20 51.43 -19.97 -29.46
CA TRP A 20 50.16 -19.53 -30.02
C TRP A 20 48.98 -20.33 -29.45
N TRP A 21 49.12 -21.66 -29.37
CA TRP A 21 48.09 -22.52 -28.81
C TRP A 21 47.83 -22.22 -27.32
N GLN A 22 48.88 -22.07 -26.52
CA GLN A 22 48.79 -21.68 -25.11
C GLN A 22 48.12 -20.32 -24.94
N TYR A 23 48.48 -19.35 -25.78
CA TYR A 23 47.89 -18.02 -25.78
C TYR A 23 46.40 -18.08 -26.13
N SER A 24 46.04 -18.82 -27.18
CA SER A 24 44.64 -19.01 -27.59
C SER A 24 43.80 -19.62 -26.47
N GLN A 25 44.28 -20.68 -25.83
CA GLN A 25 43.61 -21.31 -24.68
C GLN A 25 43.42 -20.36 -23.50
N ASN A 26 44.41 -19.52 -23.21
CA ASN A 26 44.30 -18.55 -22.13
C ASN A 26 43.29 -17.44 -22.46
N THR A 27 43.19 -17.00 -23.72
CA THR A 27 42.21 -15.99 -24.12
C THR A 27 40.78 -16.49 -24.03
N GLU A 28 40.52 -17.76 -24.35
CA GLU A 28 39.19 -18.37 -24.23
C GLU A 28 38.71 -18.41 -22.78
N LYS A 29 39.57 -18.82 -21.84
CA LYS A 29 39.25 -18.88 -20.40
C LYS A 29 38.94 -17.52 -19.80
N LEU A 30 39.70 -16.49 -20.18
CA LEU A 30 39.45 -15.12 -19.74
C LEU A 30 38.10 -14.62 -20.25
N GLY A 31 37.75 -14.93 -21.50
CA GLY A 31 36.45 -14.59 -22.08
C GLY A 31 35.26 -15.26 -21.40
N GLU A 32 35.42 -16.48 -20.90
CA GLU A 32 34.36 -17.17 -20.14
C GLU A 32 34.14 -16.56 -18.76
N LEU A 33 35.23 -16.24 -18.05
CA LEU A 33 35.16 -15.58 -16.74
C LEU A 33 34.55 -14.18 -16.84
N THR A 34 34.92 -13.39 -17.85
CA THR A 34 34.33 -12.06 -18.06
C THR A 34 32.83 -12.16 -18.37
N LYS A 35 32.42 -13.10 -19.22
CA LYS A 35 30.99 -13.36 -19.49
C LYS A 35 30.23 -13.77 -18.22
N GLY A 36 30.84 -14.61 -17.38
CA GLY A 36 30.25 -14.99 -16.09
C GLY A 36 30.06 -13.81 -15.15
N LEU A 37 31.05 -12.91 -15.08
CA LEU A 37 30.97 -11.66 -14.32
C LEU A 37 29.89 -10.73 -14.86
N GLU A 38 29.84 -10.49 -16.17
CA GLU A 38 28.81 -9.66 -16.81
C GLU A 38 27.41 -10.21 -16.55
N GLN A 39 27.21 -11.53 -16.68
CA GLN A 39 25.92 -12.16 -16.40
C GLN A 39 25.55 -12.04 -14.90
N SER A 40 26.53 -12.14 -14.00
CA SER A 40 26.31 -11.93 -12.56
C SER A 40 25.92 -10.48 -12.26
N GLN A 41 26.60 -9.50 -12.87
CA GLN A 41 26.31 -8.09 -12.71
C GLN A 41 24.93 -7.74 -13.29
N ALA A 42 24.58 -8.24 -14.47
CA ALA A 42 23.27 -8.04 -15.07
C ALA A 42 22.14 -8.60 -14.19
N ARG A 43 22.35 -9.78 -13.57
CA ARG A 43 21.40 -10.35 -12.60
C ARG A 43 21.25 -9.48 -11.36
N VAL A 44 22.36 -8.98 -10.80
CA VAL A 44 22.34 -8.09 -9.64
C VAL A 44 21.67 -6.76 -9.97
N GLU A 45 21.94 -6.19 -11.14
CA GLU A 45 21.32 -4.94 -11.61
C GLU A 45 19.81 -5.11 -11.77
N SER A 46 19.38 -6.21 -12.39
CA SER A 46 17.96 -6.56 -12.52
C SER A 46 17.29 -6.69 -11.15
N LEU A 47 17.89 -7.42 -10.20
CA LEU A 47 17.35 -7.57 -8.85
C LEU A 47 17.28 -6.22 -8.11
N ARG A 48 18.30 -5.38 -8.24
CA ARG A 48 18.33 -4.04 -7.65
C ARG A 48 17.21 -3.16 -8.19
N ASN A 49 16.96 -3.21 -9.50
CA ASN A 49 15.88 -2.44 -10.11
C ASN A 49 14.51 -2.91 -9.61
N THR A 50 14.27 -4.22 -9.52
CA THR A 50 13.03 -4.76 -8.93
C THR A 50 12.87 -4.36 -7.46
N LEU A 51 13.93 -4.42 -6.65
CA LEU A 51 13.89 -4.00 -5.25
C LEU A 51 13.65 -2.50 -5.08
N ARG A 52 14.19 -1.66 -5.97
CA ARG A 52 13.92 -0.21 -5.98
C ARG A 52 12.45 0.06 -6.25
N LEU A 53 11.87 -0.58 -7.28
CA LEU A 53 10.46 -0.44 -7.61
C LEU A 53 9.57 -0.90 -6.45
N GLN A 54 9.87 -2.04 -5.84
CA GLN A 54 9.13 -2.51 -4.67
C GLN A 54 9.20 -1.52 -3.50
N ARG A 55 10.39 -0.98 -3.19
CA ARG A 55 10.53 0.01 -2.11
C ARG A 55 9.71 1.27 -2.35
N GLN A 56 9.65 1.75 -3.59
CA GLN A 56 8.83 2.91 -3.95
C GLN A 56 7.35 2.62 -3.72
N LEU A 57 6.86 1.47 -4.21
CA LEU A 57 5.47 1.04 -3.99
C LEU A 57 5.15 0.94 -2.49
N TYR A 58 6.00 0.29 -1.69
CA TYR A 58 5.78 0.19 -0.25
C TYR A 58 5.76 1.54 0.47
N SER A 59 6.63 2.48 0.06
CA SER A 59 6.64 3.82 0.65
C SER A 59 5.36 4.60 0.34
N GLU A 60 4.83 4.45 -0.87
CA GLU A 60 3.60 5.12 -1.28
C GLU A 60 2.37 4.53 -0.58
N VAL A 61 2.31 3.21 -0.44
CA VAL A 61 1.29 2.53 0.37
C VAL A 61 1.34 2.98 1.82
N GLY A 62 2.53 3.07 2.43
CA GLY A 62 2.69 3.54 3.81
C GLY A 62 2.22 4.98 4.00
N ARG A 63 2.40 5.85 3.00
CA ARG A 63 1.89 7.23 3.04
C ARG A 63 0.37 7.28 2.98
N ILE A 64 -0.26 6.46 2.14
CA ILE A 64 -1.73 6.36 2.05
C ILE A 64 -2.31 5.85 3.37
N ASP A 65 -1.66 4.84 3.95
CA ASP A 65 -2.04 4.22 5.23
C ASP A 65 -1.96 5.23 6.39
N GLN A 66 -0.88 6.02 6.48
CA GLN A 66 -0.74 7.08 7.48
C GLN A 66 -1.84 8.14 7.37
N ASN A 67 -2.07 8.67 6.16
CA ASN A 67 -3.10 9.67 5.92
C ASN A 67 -4.50 9.20 6.31
N HIS A 68 -4.84 7.92 6.04
CA HIS A 68 -6.15 7.37 6.38
C HIS A 68 -6.27 7.01 7.86
N THR A 69 -5.20 6.52 8.49
CA THR A 69 -5.19 6.18 9.91
C THR A 69 -5.32 7.42 10.80
N GLU A 70 -4.61 8.50 10.48
CA GLU A 70 -4.71 9.76 11.23
C GLU A 70 -6.11 10.37 11.12
N GLY A 71 -6.69 10.38 9.90
CA GLY A 71 -8.05 10.87 9.68
C GLY A 71 -9.13 10.03 10.37
N GLN A 72 -8.93 8.71 10.47
CA GLN A 72 -9.83 7.82 11.19
C GLN A 72 -9.79 8.04 12.71
N ALA A 73 -8.60 8.19 13.29
CA ALA A 73 -8.45 8.36 14.73
C ALA A 73 -9.10 9.67 15.23
N ASP A 74 -8.87 10.79 14.54
CA ASP A 74 -9.46 12.09 14.90
C ASP A 74 -10.99 12.08 14.75
N ALA A 75 -11.50 11.52 13.66
CA ALA A 75 -12.94 11.39 13.44
C ALA A 75 -13.60 10.48 14.49
N GLN A 76 -12.93 9.40 14.89
CA GLN A 76 -13.44 8.46 15.89
C GLN A 76 -13.46 9.06 17.29
N GLU A 77 -12.42 9.81 17.68
CA GLU A 77 -12.35 10.52 18.96
C GLU A 77 -13.45 11.57 19.08
N GLN A 78 -13.66 12.37 18.03
CA GLN A 78 -14.73 13.36 17.98
C GLN A 78 -16.13 12.71 18.05
N ASN A 79 -16.35 11.57 17.39
CA ASN A 79 -17.63 10.88 17.42
C ASN A 79 -17.94 10.30 18.81
N GLU A 80 -16.94 9.69 19.47
CA GLU A 80 -17.12 9.11 20.80
C GLU A 80 -17.32 10.21 21.85
N SER A 81 -16.60 11.34 21.75
CA SER A 81 -16.86 12.51 22.61
C SER A 81 -18.29 13.03 22.45
N LEU A 82 -18.79 13.15 21.21
CA LEU A 82 -20.17 13.56 20.97
C LEU A 82 -21.19 12.54 21.50
N ARG A 83 -20.90 11.24 21.45
CA ARG A 83 -21.77 10.21 22.05
C ARG A 83 -21.82 10.33 23.56
N VAL A 84 -20.67 10.46 24.23
CA VAL A 84 -20.61 10.65 25.68
C VAL A 84 -21.37 11.89 26.10
N ASP A 85 -21.22 13.01 25.38
CA ASP A 85 -21.95 14.24 25.67
C ASP A 85 -23.47 14.10 25.48
N VAL A 86 -23.91 13.30 24.50
CA VAL A 86 -25.33 13.02 24.27
C VAL A 86 -25.90 12.07 25.32
N ASP A 87 -25.18 11.01 25.66
CA ASP A 87 -25.58 10.02 26.67
C ASP A 87 -25.60 10.63 28.09
N ALA A 88 -24.68 11.55 28.38
CA ALA A 88 -24.65 12.33 29.63
C ALA A 88 -25.70 13.46 29.66
N GLY A 89 -26.43 13.69 28.56
CA GLY A 89 -27.43 14.75 28.44
C GLY A 89 -26.88 16.17 28.32
N ALA A 90 -25.55 16.33 28.19
CA ALA A 90 -24.88 17.62 27.99
C ALA A 90 -25.15 18.22 26.61
N LYS A 91 -25.42 17.37 25.60
CA LYS A 91 -25.85 17.77 24.25
C LYS A 91 -27.15 17.04 23.87
N ARG A 92 -28.11 17.75 23.27
CA ARG A 92 -29.41 17.17 22.86
C ARG A 92 -29.47 17.02 21.33
N LEU A 93 -29.76 15.81 20.86
CA LEU A 93 -30.05 15.54 19.44
C LEU A 93 -31.53 15.83 19.16
N ARG A 94 -31.83 16.76 18.25
CA ARG A 94 -33.19 16.99 17.76
C ARG A 94 -33.43 16.13 16.53
N VAL A 95 -34.43 15.26 16.59
CA VAL A 95 -34.87 14.46 15.44
C VAL A 95 -36.12 15.10 14.87
N SER A 96 -36.13 15.35 13.56
CA SER A 96 -37.34 15.80 12.87
C SER A 96 -38.31 14.62 12.75
N ALA A 97 -39.34 14.60 13.58
CA ALA A 97 -40.39 13.59 13.53
C ALA A 97 -41.69 14.20 13.00
N VAL A 98 -42.35 13.50 12.08
CA VAL A 98 -43.72 13.82 11.65
C VAL A 98 -44.64 12.82 12.33
N CYS A 99 -45.44 13.29 13.29
CA CYS A 99 -46.44 12.44 13.93
C CYS A 99 -47.65 12.27 12.99
N PRO A 100 -48.14 11.03 12.76
CA PRO A 100 -49.36 10.82 11.99
C PRO A 100 -50.56 11.49 12.69
N ALA A 101 -51.43 12.12 11.90
CA ALA A 101 -52.61 12.81 12.40
C ALA A 101 -53.57 11.80 13.04
N GLY A 102 -53.67 11.83 14.37
CA GLY A 102 -54.52 10.89 15.13
C GLY A 102 -54.06 10.58 16.54
N VAL A 103 -52.90 11.07 17.00
CA VAL A 103 -52.50 10.95 18.42
C VAL A 103 -53.45 11.81 19.26
N PRO A 104 -54.25 11.24 20.18
CA PRO A 104 -55.19 12.01 20.97
C PRO A 104 -54.44 13.00 21.86
N THR A 105 -54.66 14.29 21.64
CA THR A 105 -54.24 15.38 22.54
C THR A 105 -55.14 15.37 23.77
N THR A 106 -55.13 14.29 24.55
CA THR A 106 -55.77 14.31 25.86
C THR A 106 -54.81 15.03 26.80
N ALA A 107 -55.03 16.33 26.99
CA ALA A 107 -54.49 17.07 28.12
C ALA A 107 -55.09 16.50 29.40
N SER A 108 -54.55 15.38 29.88
CA SER A 108 -54.84 14.89 31.23
C SER A 108 -54.00 15.72 32.19
N THR A 109 -54.66 16.55 32.99
CA THR A 109 -54.11 17.42 34.04
C THR A 109 -53.50 16.64 35.22
N ALA A 110 -52.87 15.50 34.98
CA ALA A 110 -51.99 14.86 35.94
C ALA A 110 -50.59 15.45 35.75
N ARG A 111 -50.13 16.20 36.74
CA ARG A 111 -48.79 16.78 36.86
C ARG A 111 -47.71 15.74 36.51
N SER A 112 -47.27 15.75 35.25
CA SER A 112 -45.97 15.24 34.83
C SER A 112 -45.17 16.47 34.42
N THR A 113 -44.44 17.06 35.36
CA THR A 113 -43.37 18.00 35.06
C THR A 113 -42.21 17.20 34.49
N ASP A 114 -42.40 16.73 33.28
CA ASP A 114 -41.32 16.36 32.39
C ASP A 114 -41.88 16.47 30.98
N GLU A 115 -41.75 17.66 30.39
CA GLU A 115 -41.88 17.87 28.95
C GLU A 115 -40.70 17.18 28.25
N SER A 116 -40.57 15.88 28.46
CA SER A 116 -39.63 15.02 27.77
C SER A 116 -40.15 14.87 26.34
N ALA A 117 -39.68 15.77 25.49
CA ALA A 117 -39.87 15.72 24.04
C ALA A 117 -39.64 14.29 23.54
N ALA A 118 -40.48 13.81 22.61
CA ALA A 118 -40.44 12.46 22.07
C ALA A 118 -38.99 12.03 21.76
N GLU A 119 -38.45 11.18 22.62
CA GLU A 119 -37.08 10.69 22.52
C GLU A 119 -37.09 9.33 21.81
N LEU A 120 -36.03 9.06 21.05
CA LEU A 120 -35.83 7.72 20.48
C LEU A 120 -35.70 6.73 21.63
N ASP A 121 -36.37 5.58 21.50
CA ASP A 121 -36.19 4.46 22.41
C ASP A 121 -34.68 4.20 22.64
N PRO A 122 -34.21 4.02 23.88
CA PRO A 122 -32.78 3.87 24.17
C PRO A 122 -32.09 2.75 23.38
N ALA A 123 -32.80 1.66 23.06
CA ALA A 123 -32.28 0.59 22.22
C ALA A 123 -32.24 1.00 20.73
N ALA A 124 -33.23 1.76 20.27
CA ALA A 124 -33.24 2.33 18.92
C ALA A 124 -32.13 3.38 18.73
N ARG A 125 -31.86 4.21 19.74
CA ARG A 125 -30.79 5.23 19.74
C ARG A 125 -29.42 4.58 19.58
N SER A 126 -29.10 3.60 20.42
CA SER A 126 -27.82 2.88 20.33
C SER A 126 -27.63 2.15 19.00
N THR A 127 -28.68 1.51 18.47
CA THR A 127 -28.65 0.83 17.18
C THR A 127 -28.42 1.80 16.01
N TYR A 128 -29.08 2.97 16.02
CA TYR A 128 -28.86 4.02 15.02
C TYR A 128 -27.42 4.54 15.03
N HIS A 129 -26.85 4.79 16.22
CA HIS A 129 -25.45 5.21 16.33
C HIS A 129 -24.47 4.12 15.91
N ALA A 130 -24.76 2.85 16.18
CA ALA A 130 -23.96 1.73 15.69
C ALA A 130 -23.97 1.66 14.15
N LEU A 131 -25.16 1.74 13.55
CA LEU A 131 -25.33 1.71 12.09
C LEU A 131 -24.60 2.87 11.41
N ARG A 132 -24.71 4.08 11.98
CA ARG A 132 -24.06 5.27 11.43
C ARG A 132 -22.54 5.16 11.48
N ARG A 133 -21.97 4.66 12.58
CA ARG A 133 -20.53 4.39 12.68
C ARG A 133 -20.09 3.38 11.62
N GLN A 134 -20.81 2.26 11.50
CA GLN A 134 -20.49 1.25 10.51
C GLN A 134 -20.54 1.78 9.07
N LEU A 135 -21.50 2.67 8.76
CA LEU A 135 -21.58 3.30 7.45
C LEU A 135 -20.36 4.18 7.18
N THR A 136 -20.00 5.05 8.15
CA THR A 136 -18.83 5.92 8.05
C THR A 136 -17.53 5.11 7.95
N ASP A 137 -17.36 4.06 8.75
CA ASP A 137 -16.19 3.18 8.67
C ASP A 137 -16.06 2.53 7.29
N THR A 138 -17.19 2.08 6.73
CA THR A 138 -17.24 1.48 5.39
C THR A 138 -16.93 2.52 4.30
N GLU A 139 -17.43 3.75 4.41
CA GLU A 139 -17.14 4.85 3.49
C GLU A 139 -15.64 5.21 3.48
N LEU A 140 -15.02 5.34 4.66
CA LEU A 140 -13.58 5.60 4.75
C LEU A 140 -12.75 4.43 4.20
N ALA A 141 -13.15 3.19 4.48
CA ALA A 141 -12.49 2.01 3.92
C ALA A 141 -12.58 1.97 2.39
N LEU A 142 -13.75 2.29 1.81
CA LEU A 142 -13.91 2.39 0.36
C LEU A 142 -13.09 3.53 -0.24
N ALA A 143 -13.02 4.68 0.42
CA ALA A 143 -12.21 5.81 -0.05
C ALA A 143 -10.73 5.45 -0.08
N GLY A 144 -10.20 4.84 0.98
CA GLY A 144 -8.82 4.35 1.02
C GLY A 144 -8.53 3.30 -0.04
N LEU A 145 -9.47 2.39 -0.31
CA LEU A 145 -9.32 1.39 -1.37
C LEU A 145 -9.31 2.04 -2.78
N GLN A 146 -10.16 3.03 -3.01
CA GLN A 146 -10.20 3.77 -4.27
C GLN A 146 -8.91 4.56 -4.50
N ASP A 147 -8.39 5.21 -3.47
CA ASP A 147 -7.13 5.95 -3.53
C ASP A 147 -5.95 5.01 -3.78
N TYR A 148 -5.89 3.87 -3.10
CA TYR A 148 -4.91 2.83 -3.37
C TYR A 148 -4.95 2.38 -4.83
N VAL A 149 -6.14 2.07 -5.38
CA VAL A 149 -6.26 1.67 -6.78
C VAL A 149 -5.78 2.77 -7.73
N ARG A 150 -6.14 4.04 -7.48
CA ARG A 150 -5.73 5.16 -8.35
C ARG A 150 -4.24 5.42 -8.31
N THR A 151 -3.64 5.40 -7.13
CA THR A 151 -2.23 5.80 -6.92
C THR A 151 -1.25 4.64 -7.08
N VAL A 152 -1.65 3.41 -6.76
CA VAL A 152 -0.74 2.24 -6.78
C VAL A 152 -1.03 1.32 -7.97
N CYS A 153 -2.30 1.07 -8.30
CA CYS A 153 -2.64 0.14 -9.39
C CYS A 153 -2.71 0.81 -10.77
N LEU A 154 -3.30 2.01 -10.84
CA LEU A 154 -3.55 2.72 -12.11
C LEU A 154 -2.44 3.70 -12.47
N ALA A 155 -1.60 4.15 -11.52
CA ALA A 155 -0.46 5.02 -11.79
C ALA A 155 0.75 4.30 -12.43
N MET A 156 0.52 3.16 -13.09
CA MET A 156 1.55 2.46 -13.88
C MET A 156 2.04 3.37 -15.03
N PRO A 157 3.34 3.29 -15.41
CA PRO A 157 3.99 4.29 -16.24
C PRO A 157 3.56 4.14 -17.70
N GLY A 158 2.49 4.84 -18.07
CA GLY A 158 2.00 4.94 -19.46
C GLY A 158 1.42 6.31 -19.83
N ASP A 159 1.34 7.24 -18.88
CA ASP A 159 0.89 8.62 -19.10
C ASP A 159 2.04 9.60 -18.82
N GLN A 160 3.03 9.60 -19.71
CA GLN A 160 3.91 10.73 -20.01
C GLN A 160 4.58 10.52 -21.37
#